data_AF-A0A965RFN2-F1
#
_entry.id   AF-A0A965RFN2-F1
#
_cell.length_a   1.000
_cell.length_b   1.000
_cell.length_c   1.000
_cell.angle_alpha   90.00
_cell.angle_beta   90.00
_cell.angle_gamma   90.00
#
_symmetry.space_group_name_H-M   'P 1'
#
loop_
_entity.id
_entity.type
_entity.pdbx_description
1 polymer ?
#
loop_
_entity_poly.entity_id
_entity_poly.type
_entity_poly.pdbx_seq_one_letter_code
_entity_poly.pdbx_strand_id
1 'polypeptide(L)'
;MNAPAPLATLMTPVEGGQRLREIPYNYTSFSDREIVCRLLGDEAWAILQTLRSERRTGRSARMLFEVLGDIWVVQRNPYLQDDLLDNPSRRRLLVEALRHRLDDVQARRQTLDLTDLDRDVLVGRLMQAAQAAVDQFAKQFEQHQSLRKKALKVLRKCTAADNIKFDAMSRVSHVTDATDWRVEYPFVVLTPDSEAEMARLVKACIELGLTIVPRGGGTGYTGGAIPLTWQSVVINTEKLTAIHAVQQVQLPGLTHTTATIWTEAGVVTQRVADAADAAGLVFAVDPTSAEASCIGGNIAMNAGGKKAVLWGTALDNLASWRMVTPDALWLEVVRLNHNLGKIHDTEIASFELRYFEADGVTPVRTERLDIPGRSFRKAGLGKDVTDKFLSGLPGVQKEGCDGLITSARWILHRMPAHTRTVCLEFFGPAHQAVPSIVEIKDYMFEVAKQSGTLLAGLEHLDNRYLKAVGYTTKSKRGGLPKMVLFGDIAGDDADDVARVTSEVVRLANARSGEGFVAVSPEARKKFWLDRKRTAAISRHTNAFKINEDVVIPLPRMAEYTDGIERINIELSLRNKI
;
A
#
# COMPACT_ATOMS: atom_id res chain seq x y z
N MET A 1 -9.06 5.35 22.14
CA MET A 1 -7.85 5.77 22.88
C MET A 1 -6.83 4.66 22.76
N ASN A 2 -5.96 4.73 21.75
CA ASN A 2 -4.86 3.78 21.56
C ASN A 2 -3.61 4.44 22.13
N ALA A 3 -3.32 4.20 23.41
CA ALA A 3 -2.02 4.57 23.95
C ALA A 3 -0.97 3.63 23.30
N PRO A 4 0.09 4.15 22.68
CA PRO A 4 1.19 3.30 22.22
C PRO A 4 1.83 2.63 23.44
N ALA A 5 2.11 1.33 23.32
CA ALA A 5 2.85 0.60 24.36
C ALA A 5 4.20 1.33 24.62
N PRO A 6 4.63 1.48 25.88
CA PRO A 6 5.89 2.13 26.20
C PRO A 6 7.06 1.47 25.48
N LEU A 7 7.95 2.27 24.87
CA LEU A 7 9.12 1.80 24.13
C LEU A 7 9.94 0.74 24.90
N ALA A 8 9.98 0.84 26.24
CA ALA A 8 10.67 -0.09 27.12
C ALA A 8 10.22 -1.56 26.97
N THR A 9 8.97 -1.81 26.60
CA THR A 9 8.44 -3.18 26.41
C THR A 9 8.91 -3.82 25.09
N LEU A 10 9.36 -3.01 24.14
CA LEU A 10 9.94 -3.44 22.85
C LEU A 10 11.49 -3.56 22.91
N MET A 11 12.11 -3.14 24.01
CA MET A 11 13.56 -2.99 24.16
C MET A 11 14.24 -4.11 24.96
N THR A 12 13.55 -5.19 25.30
CA THR A 12 14.18 -6.35 25.95
C THR A 12 15.14 -7.04 24.96
N PRO A 13 16.45 -7.12 25.26
CA PRO A 13 17.42 -7.77 24.38
C PRO A 13 17.09 -9.27 24.31
N VAL A 14 16.93 -9.80 23.10
CA VAL A 14 17.01 -11.24 22.88
C VAL A 14 18.50 -11.57 22.86
N GLU A 15 18.99 -12.23 23.90
CA GLU A 15 20.40 -12.62 24.01
C GLU A 15 20.87 -13.35 22.74
N GLY A 16 21.99 -12.87 22.20
CA GLY A 16 22.60 -13.34 20.97
C GLY A 16 23.18 -14.74 21.10
N GLY A 17 22.43 -15.73 20.63
CA GLY A 17 22.95 -17.01 20.14
C GLY A 17 22.81 -17.07 18.63
N GLN A 18 23.80 -17.66 17.95
CA GLN A 18 23.74 -17.98 16.52
C GLN A 18 22.39 -18.67 16.22
N ARG A 19 21.45 -17.99 15.54
CA ARG A 19 20.09 -18.52 15.28
C ARG A 19 20.14 -19.67 14.28
N LEU A 20 20.44 -20.87 14.76
CA LEU A 20 20.10 -22.11 14.07
C LEU A 20 18.57 -22.25 14.17
N ARG A 21 17.86 -22.11 13.04
CA ARG A 21 16.43 -22.44 12.97
C ARG A 21 16.30 -23.94 13.24
N GLU A 22 15.43 -24.32 14.17
CA GLU A 22 15.16 -25.71 14.55
C GLU A 22 14.01 -26.30 13.72
N ILE A 23 13.06 -25.47 13.29
CA ILE A 23 12.01 -25.89 12.36
C ILE A 23 12.58 -25.94 10.94
N PRO A 24 12.63 -27.13 10.30
CA PRO A 24 13.10 -27.25 8.94
C PRO A 24 12.14 -26.57 7.97
N TYR A 25 12.65 -26.22 6.77
CA TYR A 25 11.87 -25.61 5.70
C TYR A 25 11.19 -24.28 6.04
N ASN A 26 11.52 -23.67 7.19
CA ASN A 26 11.10 -22.32 7.49
C ASN A 26 11.92 -21.35 6.62
N TYR A 27 11.39 -21.00 5.45
CA TYR A 27 11.91 -19.97 4.55
C TYR A 27 11.22 -18.61 4.74
N THR A 28 10.38 -18.50 5.77
CA THR A 28 9.57 -17.29 6.03
C THR A 28 10.28 -16.34 7.00
N SER A 29 9.76 -15.12 7.15
CA SER A 29 10.20 -14.18 8.18
C SER A 29 9.80 -14.58 9.60
N PHE A 30 8.88 -15.54 9.76
CA PHE A 30 8.46 -16.03 11.07
C PHE A 30 9.58 -16.80 11.76
N SER A 31 9.78 -16.50 13.03
CA SER A 31 10.60 -17.26 13.96
C SER A 31 9.96 -18.60 14.31
N ASP A 32 10.75 -19.54 14.82
CA ASP A 32 10.24 -20.83 15.28
C ASP A 32 9.20 -20.66 16.39
N ARG A 33 9.36 -19.63 17.25
CA ARG A 33 8.33 -19.24 18.23
C ARG A 33 7.00 -18.95 17.57
N GLU A 34 6.99 -18.08 16.57
CA GLU A 34 5.74 -17.66 15.92
C GLU A 34 5.07 -18.82 15.20
N ILE A 35 5.84 -19.73 14.59
CA ILE A 35 5.30 -20.94 13.97
C ILE A 35 4.68 -21.85 15.02
N VAL A 36 5.39 -22.12 16.13
CA VAL A 36 4.85 -22.92 17.24
C VAL A 36 3.59 -22.28 17.80
N CYS A 37 3.58 -20.99 18.10
CA CYS A 37 2.41 -20.30 18.62
C CYS A 37 1.22 -20.38 17.66
N ARG A 38 1.45 -20.27 16.34
CA ARG A 38 0.39 -20.38 15.31
C ARG A 38 -0.16 -21.79 15.16
N LEU A 39 0.69 -22.82 15.26
CA LEU A 39 0.29 -24.20 15.04
C LEU A 39 -0.23 -24.88 16.31
N LEU A 40 0.40 -24.60 17.46
CA LEU A 40 0.19 -25.31 18.72
C LEU A 40 -0.32 -24.41 19.87
N GLY A 41 -0.27 -23.08 19.72
CA GLY A 41 -0.64 -22.12 20.76
C GLY A 41 0.53 -21.65 21.64
N ASP A 42 0.33 -20.53 22.35
CA ASP A 42 1.35 -19.91 23.21
C ASP A 42 1.80 -20.82 24.37
N GLU A 43 0.88 -21.62 24.90
CA GLU A 43 1.19 -22.57 25.98
C GLU A 43 2.19 -23.63 25.53
N ALA A 44 2.06 -24.15 24.32
CA ALA A 44 3.00 -25.13 23.78
C ALA A 44 4.42 -24.56 23.66
N TRP A 45 4.56 -23.29 23.31
CA TRP A 45 5.86 -22.61 23.29
C TRP A 45 6.45 -22.49 24.70
N ALA A 46 5.64 -22.12 25.70
CA ALA A 46 6.10 -22.05 27.09
C ALA A 46 6.58 -23.42 27.59
N ILE A 47 5.82 -24.49 27.31
CA ILE A 47 6.20 -25.87 27.63
C ILE A 47 7.53 -26.24 26.96
N LEU A 48 7.71 -25.91 25.68
CA LEU A 48 8.96 -26.15 24.96
C LEU A 48 10.15 -25.44 25.59
N GLN A 49 9.98 -24.20 26.07
CA GLN A 49 11.04 -23.46 26.77
C GLN A 49 11.42 -24.12 28.10
N THR A 50 10.44 -24.57 28.89
CA THR A 50 10.68 -25.34 30.12
C THR A 50 11.47 -26.61 29.82
N LEU A 51 11.02 -27.41 28.87
CA LEU A 51 11.64 -28.69 28.48
C LEU A 51 13.05 -28.52 27.86
N ARG A 52 13.36 -27.35 27.27
CA ARG A 52 14.70 -27.03 26.74
C ARG A 52 15.71 -26.82 27.85
N SER A 53 15.29 -26.23 28.97
CA SER A 53 16.18 -25.93 30.11
C SER A 53 16.73 -27.20 30.78
N GLU A 54 16.02 -28.32 30.65
CA GLU A 54 16.31 -29.62 31.26
C GLU A 54 17.36 -30.47 30.50
N ARG A 55 17.91 -30.00 29.36
CA ARG A 55 19.00 -30.61 28.55
C ARG A 55 18.85 -32.10 28.16
N ARG A 56 17.64 -32.66 28.16
CA ARG A 56 17.36 -34.11 27.87
C ARG A 56 16.50 -34.36 26.62
N THR A 57 16.29 -33.39 25.72
CA THR A 57 15.13 -33.39 24.78
C THR A 57 15.45 -33.44 23.27
N GLY A 58 16.72 -33.57 22.87
CA GLY A 58 17.15 -33.33 21.48
C GLY A 58 16.42 -34.11 20.38
N ARG A 59 16.23 -35.43 20.51
CA ARG A 59 15.66 -36.26 19.43
C ARG A 59 14.15 -36.11 19.28
N SER A 60 13.40 -36.11 20.39
CA SER A 60 11.93 -35.94 20.37
C SER A 60 11.52 -34.53 19.97
N ALA A 61 12.27 -33.51 20.42
CA ALA A 61 12.05 -32.13 19.99
C ALA A 61 12.28 -31.96 18.48
N ARG A 62 13.35 -32.56 17.94
CA ARG A 62 13.63 -32.55 16.51
C ARG A 62 12.49 -33.15 15.69
N MET A 63 11.96 -34.31 16.10
CA MET A 63 10.84 -34.94 15.40
C MET A 63 9.57 -34.08 15.42
N LEU A 64 9.27 -33.43 16.55
CA LEU A 64 8.18 -32.47 16.63
C LEU A 64 8.41 -31.30 15.67
N PHE A 65 9.61 -30.70 15.66
CA PHE A 65 9.91 -29.59 14.75
C PHE A 65 9.85 -30.00 13.28
N GLU A 66 10.25 -31.23 12.94
CA GLU A 66 10.06 -31.79 11.59
C GLU A 66 8.57 -31.90 11.22
N VAL A 67 7.70 -32.36 12.13
CA VAL A 67 6.23 -32.36 11.93
C VAL A 67 5.69 -30.94 11.70
N LEU A 68 6.10 -29.99 12.54
CA LEU A 68 5.68 -28.58 12.40
C LEU A 68 6.20 -27.95 11.10
N GLY A 69 7.43 -28.29 10.70
CA GLY A 69 8.04 -27.82 9.46
C GLY A 69 7.29 -28.32 8.22
N ASP A 70 6.89 -29.60 8.21
CA ASP A 70 6.11 -30.21 7.13
C ASP A 70 4.70 -29.59 7.03
N ILE A 71 4.02 -29.35 8.16
CA ILE A 71 2.74 -28.61 8.17
C ILE A 71 2.94 -27.19 7.63
N TRP A 72 3.95 -26.50 8.14
CA TRP A 72 4.20 -25.09 7.83
C TRP A 72 4.55 -24.88 6.35
N VAL A 73 5.45 -25.69 5.79
CA VAL A 73 5.85 -25.55 4.38
C VAL A 73 4.67 -25.76 3.44
N VAL A 74 3.77 -26.70 3.75
CA VAL A 74 2.56 -26.92 2.96
C VAL A 74 1.56 -25.76 3.14
N GLN A 75 1.32 -25.31 4.37
CA GLN A 75 0.42 -24.16 4.61
C GLN A 75 0.92 -22.88 3.93
N ARG A 76 2.23 -22.71 3.78
CA ARG A 76 2.85 -21.53 3.18
C ARG A 76 3.21 -21.66 1.70
N ASN A 77 2.86 -22.77 1.06
CA ASN A 77 3.16 -23.00 -0.35
C ASN A 77 1.90 -23.47 -1.11
N PRO A 78 1.21 -22.57 -1.83
CA PRO A 78 0.04 -22.92 -2.64
C PRO A 78 0.28 -24.03 -3.66
N TYR A 79 1.49 -24.19 -4.20
CA TYR A 79 1.82 -25.28 -5.14
C TYR A 79 1.76 -26.64 -4.45
N LEU A 80 2.26 -26.75 -3.21
CA LEU A 80 2.16 -27.99 -2.43
C LEU A 80 0.71 -28.25 -2.01
N GLN A 81 -0.05 -27.20 -1.67
CA GLN A 81 -1.48 -27.35 -1.36
C GLN A 81 -2.25 -27.91 -2.54
N ASP A 82 -2.03 -27.36 -3.74
CA ASP A 82 -2.71 -27.80 -4.96
C ASP A 82 -2.33 -29.25 -5.31
N ASP A 83 -1.03 -29.63 -5.26
CA ASP A 83 -0.60 -31.02 -5.49
C ASP A 83 -1.29 -32.00 -4.54
N LEU A 84 -1.40 -31.67 -3.25
CA LEU A 84 -2.02 -32.53 -2.24
C LEU A 84 -3.56 -32.53 -2.29
N LEU A 85 -4.17 -31.47 -2.83
CA LEU A 85 -5.61 -31.45 -3.13
C LEU A 85 -5.94 -32.36 -4.32
N ASP A 86 -5.10 -32.33 -5.36
CA ASP A 86 -5.28 -33.09 -6.59
C ASP A 86 -4.85 -34.56 -6.46
N ASN A 87 -3.95 -34.88 -5.52
CA ASN A 87 -3.45 -36.24 -5.27
C ASN A 87 -3.80 -36.76 -3.85
N PRO A 88 -5.01 -37.30 -3.64
CA PRO A 88 -5.44 -37.81 -2.33
C PRO A 88 -4.54 -38.89 -1.73
N SER A 89 -3.85 -39.69 -2.56
CA SER A 89 -2.90 -40.72 -2.11
C SER A 89 -1.66 -40.09 -1.47
N ARG A 90 -1.05 -39.09 -2.12
CA ARG A 90 0.10 -38.34 -1.58
C ARG A 90 -0.27 -37.62 -0.29
N ARG A 91 -1.46 -37.00 -0.25
CA ARG A 91 -2.00 -36.38 0.97
C ARG A 91 -2.11 -37.39 2.12
N ARG A 92 -2.65 -38.58 1.84
CA ARG A 92 -2.77 -39.64 2.85
C ARG A 92 -1.40 -40.05 3.39
N LEU A 93 -0.43 -40.32 2.49
CA LEU A 93 0.93 -40.70 2.86
C LEU A 93 1.62 -39.63 3.73
N LEU A 94 1.44 -38.33 3.40
CA LEU A 94 1.96 -37.25 4.21
C LEU A 94 1.35 -37.27 5.62
N VAL A 95 0.02 -37.32 5.73
CA VAL A 95 -0.67 -37.33 7.03
C VAL A 95 -0.29 -38.56 7.86
N GLU A 96 -0.19 -39.74 7.25
CA GLU A 96 0.27 -40.97 7.90
C GLU A 96 1.72 -40.84 8.40
N ALA A 97 2.61 -40.25 7.61
CA ALA A 97 4.00 -40.00 8.02
C ALA A 97 4.09 -39.02 9.20
N LEU A 98 3.28 -37.96 9.23
CA LEU A 98 3.21 -37.02 10.35
C LEU A 98 2.73 -37.71 11.63
N ARG A 99 1.66 -38.53 11.53
CA ARG A 99 1.13 -39.31 12.66
C ARG A 99 2.16 -40.30 13.20
N HIS A 100 2.81 -41.05 12.31
CA HIS A 100 3.87 -41.99 12.70
C HIS A 100 5.00 -41.31 13.49
N ARG A 101 5.43 -40.10 13.09
CA ARG A 101 6.46 -39.37 13.84
C ARG A 101 5.97 -38.95 15.23
N LEU A 102 4.70 -38.57 15.39
CA LEU A 102 4.14 -38.26 16.71
C LEU A 102 4.01 -39.53 17.57
N ASP A 103 3.60 -40.65 16.99
CA ASP A 103 3.52 -41.95 17.67
C ASP A 103 4.89 -42.42 18.17
N ASP A 104 5.95 -42.23 17.39
CA ASP A 104 7.34 -42.52 17.81
C ASP A 104 7.78 -41.66 19.01
N VAL A 105 7.34 -40.40 19.07
CA VAL A 105 7.63 -39.52 20.23
C VAL A 105 6.88 -40.01 21.46
N GLN A 106 5.62 -40.41 21.29
CA GLN A 106 4.77 -40.95 22.36
C GLN A 106 5.28 -42.31 22.86
N ALA A 107 5.76 -43.20 21.99
CA ALA A 107 6.36 -44.46 22.38
C ALA A 107 7.63 -44.25 23.21
N ARG A 108 8.48 -43.30 22.82
CA ARG A 108 9.69 -42.94 23.60
C ARG A 108 9.37 -42.36 24.97
N ARG A 109 8.28 -41.58 25.07
CA ARG A 109 7.76 -41.09 26.35
C ARG A 109 7.41 -42.25 27.29
N GLN A 110 6.74 -43.29 26.78
CA GLN A 110 6.36 -44.47 27.57
C GLN A 110 7.54 -45.36 28.00
N THR A 111 8.69 -45.28 27.31
CA THR A 111 9.90 -46.06 27.64
C THR A 111 10.87 -45.38 28.61
N LEU A 112 10.63 -44.11 28.98
CA LEU A 112 11.48 -43.39 29.93
C LEU A 112 11.10 -43.74 31.37
N ASP A 113 12.11 -43.93 32.24
CA ASP A 113 11.94 -44.22 33.67
C ASP A 113 10.98 -43.22 34.33
N LEU A 114 10.03 -43.73 35.14
CA LEU A 114 8.98 -43.02 35.90
C LEU A 114 9.49 -41.99 36.93
N THR A 115 10.74 -41.55 36.81
CA THR A 115 11.45 -40.68 37.75
C THR A 115 11.15 -39.19 37.57
N ASP A 116 10.39 -38.81 36.53
CA ASP A 116 10.10 -37.40 36.18
C ASP A 116 8.66 -37.23 35.66
N LEU A 117 7.69 -37.40 36.57
CA LEU A 117 6.25 -37.34 36.28
C LEU A 117 5.80 -35.97 35.75
N ASP A 118 6.41 -34.89 36.23
CA ASP A 118 6.07 -33.53 35.80
C ASP A 118 6.45 -33.31 34.33
N ARG A 119 7.64 -33.79 33.93
CA ARG A 119 8.07 -33.76 32.53
C ARG A 119 7.18 -34.62 31.63
N ASP A 120 6.75 -35.79 32.10
CA ASP A 120 5.85 -36.66 31.35
C ASP A 120 4.52 -35.96 31.03
N VAL A 121 3.95 -35.25 32.02
CA VAL A 121 2.74 -34.44 31.84
C VAL A 121 2.96 -33.34 30.80
N LEU A 122 4.07 -32.60 30.88
CA LEU A 122 4.41 -31.52 29.95
C LEU A 122 4.53 -32.03 28.50
N VAL A 123 5.29 -33.11 28.28
CA VAL A 123 5.44 -33.73 26.95
C VAL A 123 4.09 -34.25 26.44
N GLY A 124 3.27 -34.82 27.32
CA GLY A 124 1.92 -35.28 26.95
C GLY A 124 1.01 -34.16 26.44
N ARG A 125 1.02 -33.00 27.10
CA ARG A 125 0.26 -31.83 26.66
C ARG A 125 0.74 -31.32 25.30
N LEU A 126 2.06 -31.30 25.09
CA LEU A 126 2.65 -30.90 23.82
C LEU A 126 2.28 -31.86 22.68
N MET A 127 2.25 -33.17 22.94
CA MET A 127 1.83 -34.17 21.94
C MET A 127 0.34 -34.09 21.62
N GLN A 128 -0.52 -33.81 22.61
CA GLN A 128 -1.94 -33.55 22.36
C GLN A 128 -2.14 -32.34 21.43
N ALA A 129 -1.41 -31.24 21.69
CA ALA A 129 -1.46 -30.06 20.82
C ALA A 129 -0.96 -30.39 19.40
N ALA A 130 0.14 -31.14 19.28
CA ALA A 130 0.70 -31.53 17.98
C ALA A 130 -0.23 -32.46 17.19
N GLN A 131 -0.87 -33.41 17.87
CA GLN A 131 -1.86 -34.31 17.27
C GLN A 131 -3.08 -33.54 16.75
N ALA A 132 -3.59 -32.60 17.56
CA ALA A 132 -4.68 -31.71 17.15
C ALA A 132 -4.29 -30.87 15.93
N ALA A 133 -3.05 -30.37 15.85
CA ALA A 133 -2.56 -29.63 14.71
C ALA A 133 -2.48 -30.48 13.42
N VAL A 134 -2.03 -31.75 13.52
CA VAL A 134 -2.04 -32.70 12.39
C VAL A 134 -3.46 -33.01 11.93
N ASP A 135 -4.39 -33.24 12.86
CA ASP A 135 -5.79 -33.52 12.53
C ASP A 135 -6.48 -32.31 11.89
N GLN A 136 -6.19 -31.10 12.38
CA GLN A 136 -6.66 -29.86 11.76
C GLN A 136 -6.07 -29.68 10.35
N PHE A 137 -4.77 -29.91 10.18
CA PHE A 137 -4.10 -29.86 8.89
C PHE A 137 -4.72 -30.84 7.88
N ALA A 138 -5.02 -32.07 8.28
CA ALA A 138 -5.69 -33.04 7.43
C ALA A 138 -7.11 -32.58 7.03
N LYS A 139 -7.89 -32.07 8.01
CA LYS A 139 -9.26 -31.58 7.79
C LYS A 139 -9.32 -30.35 6.88
N GLN A 140 -8.30 -29.50 6.89
CA GLN A 140 -8.23 -28.30 6.04
C GLN A 140 -8.35 -28.64 4.55
N PHE A 141 -7.78 -29.76 4.09
CA PHE A 141 -7.89 -30.15 2.67
C PHE A 141 -9.33 -30.47 2.26
N GLU A 142 -10.09 -31.14 3.12
CA GLU A 142 -11.51 -31.46 2.87
C GLU A 142 -12.36 -30.19 2.85
N GLN A 143 -12.10 -29.28 3.80
CA GLN A 143 -12.75 -27.97 3.87
C GLN A 143 -12.46 -27.14 2.61
N HIS A 144 -11.19 -27.08 2.20
CA HIS A 144 -10.77 -26.39 0.98
C HIS A 144 -11.45 -26.97 -0.25
N GLN A 145 -11.46 -28.31 -0.40
CA GLN A 145 -12.06 -28.95 -1.57
C GLN A 145 -13.58 -28.73 -1.63
N SER A 146 -14.27 -28.83 -0.49
CA SER A 146 -15.71 -28.55 -0.39
C SER A 146 -16.02 -27.10 -0.74
N LEU A 147 -15.26 -26.15 -0.17
CA LEU A 147 -15.43 -24.73 -0.45
C LEU A 147 -15.11 -24.40 -1.91
N ARG A 148 -14.06 -24.99 -2.52
CA ARG A 148 -13.74 -24.80 -3.95
C ARG A 148 -14.89 -25.25 -4.84
N LYS A 149 -15.51 -26.40 -4.57
CA LYS A 149 -16.67 -26.89 -5.32
C LYS A 149 -17.87 -25.95 -5.18
N LYS A 150 -18.18 -25.48 -3.96
CA LYS A 150 -19.28 -24.54 -3.71
C LYS A 150 -19.01 -23.20 -4.41
N ALA A 151 -17.83 -22.64 -4.24
CA ALA A 151 -17.41 -21.36 -4.81
C ALA A 151 -17.45 -21.41 -6.35
N LEU A 152 -16.88 -22.45 -6.97
CA LEU A 152 -16.92 -22.59 -8.43
C LEU A 152 -18.35 -22.66 -8.97
N LYS A 153 -19.26 -23.36 -8.29
CA LYS A 153 -20.67 -23.46 -8.69
C LYS A 153 -21.40 -22.12 -8.62
N VAL A 154 -21.12 -21.31 -7.61
CA VAL A 154 -21.76 -19.99 -7.42
C VAL A 154 -21.14 -18.97 -8.38
N LEU A 155 -19.81 -18.84 -8.38
CA LEU A 155 -19.08 -17.80 -9.10
C LEU A 155 -19.14 -17.95 -10.62
N ARG A 156 -19.26 -19.17 -11.15
CA ARG A 156 -19.46 -19.41 -12.60
C ARG A 156 -20.76 -18.82 -13.15
N LYS A 157 -21.72 -18.47 -12.29
CA LYS A 157 -22.94 -17.76 -12.70
C LYS A 157 -22.72 -16.25 -12.80
N CYS A 158 -21.62 -15.75 -12.24
CA CYS A 158 -21.30 -14.33 -12.13
C CYS A 158 -20.26 -13.89 -13.15
N THR A 159 -19.27 -14.75 -13.46
CA THR A 159 -18.16 -14.49 -14.38
C THR A 159 -17.74 -15.77 -15.11
N ALA A 160 -16.89 -15.63 -16.14
CA ALA A 160 -16.33 -16.73 -16.89
C ALA A 160 -15.44 -17.64 -16.01
N ALA A 161 -15.34 -18.92 -16.35
CA ALA A 161 -14.65 -19.91 -15.52
C ALA A 161 -13.15 -19.63 -15.36
N ASP A 162 -12.52 -19.08 -16.39
CA ASP A 162 -11.14 -18.67 -16.42
C ASP A 162 -10.86 -17.44 -15.54
N ASN A 163 -11.88 -16.67 -15.14
CA ASN A 163 -11.73 -15.57 -14.19
C ASN A 163 -11.74 -16.02 -12.73
N ILE A 164 -11.91 -17.32 -12.46
CA ILE A 164 -11.97 -17.89 -11.11
C ILE A 164 -10.67 -18.65 -10.87
N LYS A 165 -9.68 -17.98 -10.27
CA LYS A 165 -8.31 -18.45 -10.16
C LYS A 165 -8.03 -19.08 -8.79
N PHE A 166 -8.08 -20.41 -8.74
CA PHE A 166 -7.64 -21.18 -7.57
C PHE A 166 -6.16 -21.57 -7.61
N ASP A 167 -5.50 -21.37 -8.75
CA ASP A 167 -4.14 -21.81 -9.00
C ASP A 167 -3.12 -21.07 -8.13
N ALA A 168 -2.04 -21.78 -7.81
CA ALA A 168 -0.94 -21.27 -7.01
C ALA A 168 -0.33 -19.97 -7.55
N MET A 169 -0.14 -19.82 -8.86
CA MET A 169 0.51 -18.63 -9.43
C MET A 169 -0.32 -17.37 -9.19
N SER A 170 -1.62 -17.43 -9.44
CA SER A 170 -2.55 -16.34 -9.16
C SER A 170 -2.59 -16.01 -7.67
N ARG A 171 -2.66 -17.01 -6.78
CA ARG A 171 -2.67 -16.78 -5.33
C ARG A 171 -1.36 -16.17 -4.82
N VAL A 172 -0.21 -16.63 -5.32
CA VAL A 172 1.13 -16.12 -4.93
C VAL A 172 1.34 -14.68 -5.40
N SER A 173 0.93 -14.34 -6.62
CA SER A 173 1.05 -12.98 -7.15
C SER A 173 0.15 -11.96 -6.43
N HIS A 174 -0.86 -12.42 -5.70
CA HIS A 174 -1.85 -11.59 -5.01
C HIS A 174 -1.74 -11.65 -3.48
N VAL A 175 -0.67 -12.24 -2.94
CA VAL A 175 -0.42 -12.39 -1.50
C VAL A 175 0.09 -11.09 -0.84
N THR A 176 0.64 -10.15 -1.63
CA THR A 176 1.36 -8.98 -1.11
C THR A 176 1.16 -7.74 -1.97
N ASP A 177 1.42 -6.57 -1.40
CA ASP A 177 1.53 -5.28 -2.09
C ASP A 177 2.97 -4.74 -1.98
N ALA A 178 3.20 -3.44 -2.19
CA ALA A 178 4.53 -2.85 -2.15
C ALA A 178 5.14 -2.79 -0.73
N THR A 179 4.41 -3.16 0.33
CA THR A 179 4.98 -3.41 1.66
C THR A 179 5.83 -4.68 1.70
N ASP A 180 5.67 -5.58 0.72
CA ASP A 180 6.30 -6.91 0.67
C ASP A 180 5.88 -7.85 1.83
N TRP A 181 4.86 -7.48 2.60
CA TRP A 181 4.32 -8.32 3.67
C TRP A 181 3.53 -9.49 3.06
N ARG A 182 3.84 -10.70 3.51
CA ARG A 182 3.16 -11.94 3.07
C ARG A 182 2.48 -12.58 4.26
N VAL A 183 1.31 -12.07 4.62
CA VAL A 183 0.57 -12.55 5.80
C VAL A 183 -0.13 -13.85 5.48
N GLU A 184 -1.08 -13.86 4.55
CA GLU A 184 -1.84 -15.06 4.18
C GLU A 184 -2.11 -15.12 2.67
N TYR A 185 -2.26 -16.34 2.13
CA TYR A 185 -2.65 -16.51 0.73
C TYR A 185 -4.17 -16.42 0.58
N PRO A 186 -4.69 -15.79 -0.49
CA PRO A 186 -6.11 -15.77 -0.71
C PRO A 186 -6.63 -17.17 -1.08
N PHE A 187 -7.88 -17.48 -0.75
CA PHE A 187 -8.53 -18.73 -1.16
C PHE A 187 -8.73 -18.77 -2.68
N VAL A 188 -9.11 -17.64 -3.27
CA VAL A 188 -9.35 -17.50 -4.72
C VAL A 188 -9.05 -16.07 -5.16
N VAL A 189 -8.57 -15.90 -6.39
CA VAL A 189 -8.48 -14.61 -7.05
C VAL A 189 -9.55 -14.54 -8.15
N LEU A 190 -10.27 -13.41 -8.21
CA LEU A 190 -11.27 -13.13 -9.23
C LEU A 190 -10.79 -12.02 -10.14
N THR A 191 -10.90 -12.22 -11.46
CA THR A 191 -10.43 -11.27 -12.48
C THR A 191 -11.55 -10.93 -13.45
N PRO A 192 -12.58 -10.16 -13.05
CA PRO A 192 -13.74 -9.85 -13.89
C PRO A 192 -13.35 -9.22 -15.23
N ASP A 193 -14.10 -9.52 -16.29
CA ASP A 193 -13.89 -8.92 -17.63
C ASP A 193 -14.60 -7.57 -17.78
N SER A 194 -15.67 -7.35 -17.03
CA SER A 194 -16.49 -6.14 -17.12
C SER A 194 -16.95 -5.65 -15.76
N GLU A 195 -17.18 -4.33 -15.64
CA GLU A 195 -17.73 -3.77 -14.40
C GLU A 195 -19.11 -4.38 -14.07
N ALA A 196 -19.91 -4.76 -15.07
CA ALA A 196 -21.24 -5.36 -14.89
C ALA A 196 -21.25 -6.67 -14.08
N GLU A 197 -20.11 -7.35 -13.91
CA GLU A 197 -19.98 -8.55 -13.10
C GLU A 197 -19.83 -8.24 -11.60
N MET A 198 -19.40 -7.03 -11.26
CA MET A 198 -18.89 -6.69 -9.92
C MET A 198 -19.92 -6.90 -8.81
N ALA A 199 -21.14 -6.40 -8.97
CA ALA A 199 -22.20 -6.55 -7.95
C ALA A 199 -22.55 -8.03 -7.69
N ARG A 200 -22.64 -8.83 -8.75
CA ARG A 200 -22.92 -10.27 -8.62
C ARG A 200 -21.77 -11.01 -7.97
N LEU A 201 -20.52 -10.65 -8.28
CA LEU A 201 -19.33 -11.25 -7.65
C LEU A 201 -19.27 -10.91 -6.16
N VAL A 202 -19.48 -9.64 -5.79
CA VAL A 202 -19.51 -9.22 -4.37
C VAL A 202 -20.58 -10.00 -3.61
N LYS A 203 -21.81 -10.04 -4.13
CA LYS A 203 -22.90 -10.80 -3.53
C LYS A 203 -22.53 -12.27 -3.32
N ALA A 204 -22.04 -12.92 -4.37
CA ALA A 204 -21.63 -14.32 -4.32
C ALA A 204 -20.52 -14.58 -3.29
N CYS A 205 -19.53 -13.69 -3.19
CA CYS A 205 -18.45 -13.80 -2.22
C CYS A 205 -18.95 -13.68 -0.77
N ILE A 206 -19.86 -12.74 -0.49
CA ILE A 206 -20.49 -12.60 0.83
C ILE A 206 -21.34 -13.83 1.19
N GLU A 207 -22.15 -14.35 0.25
CA GLU A 207 -22.93 -15.59 0.45
C GLU A 207 -22.05 -16.84 0.68
N LEU A 208 -20.81 -16.83 0.19
CA LEU A 208 -19.81 -17.86 0.44
C LEU A 208 -19.07 -17.69 1.78
N GLY A 209 -19.28 -16.58 2.48
CA GLY A 209 -18.59 -16.23 3.72
C GLY A 209 -17.12 -15.84 3.51
N LEU A 210 -16.77 -15.32 2.33
CA LEU A 210 -15.40 -14.91 2.00
C LEU A 210 -15.19 -13.43 2.33
N THR A 211 -14.05 -13.12 2.94
CA THR A 211 -13.58 -11.73 3.11
C THR A 211 -13.08 -11.19 1.77
N ILE A 212 -13.67 -10.10 1.28
CA ILE A 212 -13.29 -9.51 0.00
C ILE A 212 -12.13 -8.53 0.19
N VAL A 213 -11.09 -8.66 -0.63
CA VAL A 213 -9.95 -7.75 -0.70
C VAL A 213 -9.90 -7.17 -2.12
N PRO A 214 -10.26 -5.89 -2.32
CA PRO A 214 -10.12 -5.25 -3.62
C PRO A 214 -8.66 -5.03 -3.98
N ARG A 215 -8.33 -5.18 -5.26
CA ARG A 215 -6.97 -4.99 -5.76
C ARG A 215 -6.98 -4.38 -7.16
N GLY A 216 -6.11 -3.37 -7.35
CA GLY A 216 -5.62 -2.95 -8.67
C GLY A 216 -4.17 -3.43 -8.83
N GLY A 217 -3.26 -2.59 -9.32
CA GLY A 217 -1.84 -2.97 -9.53
C GLY A 217 -1.00 -3.31 -8.28
N GLY A 218 -1.58 -3.40 -7.07
CA GLY A 218 -0.88 -3.87 -5.87
C GLY A 218 0.28 -2.97 -5.39
N THR A 219 0.27 -1.68 -5.75
CA THR A 219 1.39 -0.74 -5.45
C THR A 219 1.26 0.00 -4.12
N GLY A 220 0.33 -0.41 -3.24
CA GLY A 220 0.08 0.24 -1.95
C GLY A 220 1.20 -0.03 -0.94
N TYR A 221 1.42 0.92 -0.02
CA TYR A 221 2.41 0.81 1.07
C TYR A 221 1.77 0.69 2.46
N THR A 222 0.47 0.41 2.54
CA THR A 222 -0.30 0.31 3.79
C THR A 222 -0.73 -1.11 4.13
N GLY A 223 -0.51 -2.08 3.25
CA GLY A 223 -0.99 -3.46 3.43
C GLY A 223 -2.47 -3.64 3.07
N GLY A 224 -3.15 -2.61 2.53
CA GLY A 224 -4.58 -2.64 2.23
C GLY A 224 -5.02 -3.69 1.20
N ALA A 225 -4.09 -4.20 0.39
CA ALA A 225 -4.37 -5.25 -0.60
C ALA A 225 -3.86 -6.65 -0.17
N ILE A 226 -3.50 -6.82 1.11
CA ILE A 226 -2.93 -8.05 1.64
C ILE A 226 -4.00 -8.90 2.32
N PRO A 227 -4.16 -10.18 1.92
CA PRO A 227 -5.03 -11.09 2.64
C PRO A 227 -4.50 -11.40 4.05
N LEU A 228 -5.38 -11.28 5.05
CA LEU A 228 -5.06 -11.58 6.44
C LEU A 228 -5.61 -12.93 6.92
N THR A 229 -6.52 -13.53 6.15
CA THR A 229 -7.15 -14.81 6.42
C THR A 229 -7.17 -15.65 5.15
N TRP A 230 -7.09 -16.98 5.30
CA TRP A 230 -7.17 -17.90 4.18
C TRP A 230 -8.54 -17.87 3.51
N GLN A 231 -9.62 -17.58 4.25
CA GLN A 231 -11.01 -17.46 3.73
C GLN A 231 -11.26 -16.10 3.07
N SER A 232 -10.32 -15.65 2.26
CA SER A 232 -10.40 -14.38 1.55
C SER A 232 -10.43 -14.57 0.04
N VAL A 233 -11.06 -13.62 -0.63
CA VAL A 233 -11.07 -13.50 -2.07
C VAL A 233 -10.44 -12.18 -2.46
N VAL A 234 -9.48 -12.22 -3.37
CA VAL A 234 -8.95 -10.99 -3.98
C VAL A 234 -9.71 -10.75 -5.27
N ILE A 235 -10.38 -9.60 -5.40
CA ILE A 235 -11.00 -9.18 -6.66
C ILE A 235 -10.04 -8.21 -7.34
N ASN A 236 -9.35 -8.69 -8.38
CA ASN A 236 -8.41 -7.89 -9.15
C ASN A 236 -9.14 -7.19 -10.31
N THR A 237 -9.13 -5.86 -10.27
CA THR A 237 -9.79 -4.96 -11.23
C THR A 237 -8.92 -4.60 -12.44
N GLU A 238 -7.68 -5.08 -12.54
CA GLU A 238 -6.72 -4.73 -13.61
C GLU A 238 -7.20 -5.04 -15.03
N LYS A 239 -8.20 -5.91 -15.22
CA LYS A 239 -8.82 -6.17 -16.53
C LYS A 239 -9.81 -5.10 -16.97
N LEU A 240 -10.35 -4.31 -16.03
CA LEU A 240 -11.25 -3.19 -16.30
C LEU A 240 -10.45 -1.99 -16.82
N THR A 241 -10.12 -2.00 -18.11
CA THR A 241 -9.14 -1.09 -18.72
C THR A 241 -9.70 -0.14 -19.77
N ALA A 242 -11.03 -0.03 -19.87
CA ALA A 242 -11.64 0.90 -20.79
C ALA A 242 -11.32 2.35 -20.40
N ILE A 243 -10.98 3.15 -21.41
CA ILE A 243 -10.69 4.56 -21.31
C ILE A 243 -11.37 5.25 -22.48
N HIS A 244 -12.09 6.33 -22.21
CA HIS A 244 -12.70 7.15 -23.25
C HIS A 244 -11.72 8.22 -23.75
N ALA A 245 -11.97 8.74 -24.94
CA ALA A 245 -11.33 9.99 -25.38
C ALA A 245 -11.70 11.14 -24.42
N VAL A 246 -10.87 12.19 -24.42
CA VAL A 246 -11.20 13.42 -23.70
C VAL A 246 -12.47 14.03 -24.26
N GLN A 247 -13.39 14.42 -23.37
CA GLN A 247 -14.70 14.97 -23.70
C GLN A 247 -14.93 16.30 -22.98
N GLN A 248 -15.51 17.26 -23.68
CA GLN A 248 -16.08 18.46 -23.06
C GLN A 248 -17.45 18.10 -22.48
N VAL A 249 -17.58 18.14 -21.16
CA VAL A 249 -18.82 17.78 -20.45
C VAL A 249 -19.26 18.93 -19.58
N GLN A 250 -20.54 19.30 -19.66
CA GLN A 250 -21.14 20.23 -18.71
C GLN A 250 -21.39 19.48 -17.40
N LEU A 251 -20.59 19.78 -16.37
CA LEU A 251 -20.75 19.16 -15.06
C LEU A 251 -21.96 19.77 -14.33
N PRO A 252 -22.65 18.99 -13.46
CA PRO A 252 -23.80 19.50 -12.71
C PRO A 252 -23.48 20.77 -11.91
N GLY A 253 -24.26 21.82 -12.12
CA GLY A 253 -24.09 23.11 -11.45
C GLY A 253 -23.11 24.07 -12.12
N LEU A 254 -22.40 23.66 -13.16
CA LEU A 254 -21.54 24.55 -13.95
C LEU A 254 -22.25 25.08 -15.19
N THR A 255 -21.97 26.34 -15.51
CA THR A 255 -22.52 27.05 -16.68
C THR A 255 -21.71 26.82 -17.97
N HIS A 256 -20.53 26.20 -17.87
CA HIS A 256 -19.62 25.93 -18.97
C HIS A 256 -19.21 24.46 -19.00
N THR A 257 -18.71 24.01 -20.16
CA THR A 257 -18.16 22.65 -20.30
C THR A 257 -16.76 22.57 -19.73
N THR A 258 -16.43 21.42 -19.13
CA THR A 258 -15.10 21.10 -18.60
C THR A 258 -14.52 19.92 -19.37
N ALA A 259 -13.23 19.96 -19.65
CA ALA A 259 -12.53 18.81 -20.22
C ALA A 259 -12.49 17.67 -19.19
N THR A 260 -12.98 16.50 -19.57
CA THR A 260 -13.03 15.33 -18.70
C THR A 260 -12.57 14.07 -19.41
N ILE A 261 -12.17 13.08 -18.64
CA ILE A 261 -11.86 11.73 -19.14
C ILE A 261 -12.55 10.69 -18.26
N TRP A 262 -13.15 9.68 -18.89
CA TRP A 262 -13.74 8.55 -18.19
C TRP A 262 -12.85 7.32 -18.29
N THR A 263 -12.75 6.58 -17.20
CA THR A 263 -11.84 5.44 -17.04
C THR A 263 -12.48 4.36 -16.18
N GLU A 264 -12.27 3.10 -16.53
CA GLU A 264 -12.46 1.98 -15.60
C GLU A 264 -11.34 1.91 -14.53
N ALA A 265 -11.61 1.20 -13.45
CA ALA A 265 -10.78 1.14 -12.25
C ALA A 265 -9.41 0.47 -12.48
N GLY A 266 -9.30 -0.44 -13.44
CA GLY A 266 -8.07 -1.16 -13.78
C GLY A 266 -7.11 -0.36 -14.67
N VAL A 267 -7.54 0.77 -15.24
CA VAL A 267 -6.67 1.58 -16.09
C VAL A 267 -5.43 2.04 -15.32
N VAL A 268 -4.25 1.75 -15.87
CA VAL A 268 -2.96 2.23 -15.33
C VAL A 268 -2.92 3.75 -15.40
N THR A 269 -2.53 4.38 -14.30
CA THR A 269 -2.55 5.85 -14.13
C THR A 269 -1.79 6.57 -15.24
N GLN A 270 -0.61 6.06 -15.63
CA GLN A 270 0.19 6.64 -16.70
C GLN A 270 -0.56 6.68 -18.04
N ARG A 271 -1.39 5.67 -18.36
CA ARG A 271 -2.19 5.67 -19.60
C ARG A 271 -3.22 6.80 -19.63
N VAL A 272 -3.77 7.16 -18.46
CA VAL A 272 -4.71 8.29 -18.34
C VAL A 272 -3.97 9.61 -18.51
N ALA A 273 -2.78 9.73 -17.92
CA ALA A 273 -1.91 10.89 -18.11
C ALA A 273 -1.51 11.06 -19.58
N ASP A 274 -1.07 10.00 -20.25
CA ASP A 274 -0.69 10.03 -21.66
C ASP A 274 -1.87 10.44 -22.56
N ALA A 275 -3.08 9.95 -22.27
CA ALA A 275 -4.29 10.31 -23.01
C ALA A 275 -4.67 11.80 -22.81
N ALA A 276 -4.50 12.34 -21.60
CA ALA A 276 -4.70 13.76 -21.33
C ALA A 276 -3.63 14.62 -22.02
N ASP A 277 -2.35 14.23 -21.92
CA ASP A 277 -1.21 14.94 -22.52
C ASP A 277 -1.35 14.97 -24.05
N ALA A 278 -1.81 13.88 -24.68
CA ALA A 278 -2.10 13.84 -26.12
C ALA A 278 -3.21 14.83 -26.54
N ALA A 279 -4.10 15.21 -25.63
CA ALA A 279 -5.12 16.23 -25.83
C ALA A 279 -4.65 17.65 -25.42
N GLY A 280 -3.37 17.82 -25.07
CA GLY A 280 -2.81 19.10 -24.61
C GLY A 280 -3.28 19.49 -23.20
N LEU A 281 -3.74 18.51 -22.42
CA LEU A 281 -4.28 18.68 -21.07
C LEU A 281 -3.48 17.87 -20.06
N VAL A 282 -3.80 18.04 -18.79
CA VAL A 282 -3.07 17.45 -17.67
C VAL A 282 -4.01 16.64 -16.81
N PHE A 283 -3.68 15.36 -16.64
CA PHE A 283 -4.20 14.56 -15.54
C PHE A 283 -3.41 14.88 -14.26
N ALA A 284 -4.12 15.35 -13.23
CA ALA A 284 -3.51 15.86 -12.00
C ALA A 284 -3.04 14.76 -11.03
N VAL A 285 -3.66 13.58 -11.06
CA VAL A 285 -3.33 12.50 -10.13
C VAL A 285 -2.07 11.79 -10.62
N ASP A 286 -0.92 12.09 -9.99
CA ASP A 286 0.40 11.62 -10.42
C ASP A 286 1.25 11.01 -9.29
N PRO A 287 0.81 9.89 -8.68
CA PRO A 287 1.59 9.19 -7.68
C PRO A 287 2.94 8.72 -8.25
N THR A 288 3.94 8.52 -7.39
CA THR A 288 5.26 8.00 -7.81
C THR A 288 5.14 6.63 -8.51
N SER A 289 4.09 5.86 -8.22
CA SER A 289 3.78 4.57 -8.82
C SER A 289 2.91 4.64 -10.08
N ALA A 290 2.75 5.79 -10.73
CA ALA A 290 1.81 5.97 -11.85
C ALA A 290 1.96 4.96 -13.02
N GLU A 291 3.16 4.43 -13.24
CA GLU A 291 3.45 3.41 -14.26
C GLU A 291 2.85 2.02 -13.94
N ALA A 292 2.41 1.80 -12.70
CA ALA A 292 1.86 0.53 -12.24
C ALA A 292 0.56 0.67 -11.42
N SER A 293 0.29 1.80 -10.78
CA SER A 293 -0.94 2.01 -10.01
C SER A 293 -2.14 2.18 -10.93
N CYS A 294 -3.29 1.64 -10.50
CA CYS A 294 -4.55 1.73 -11.25
C CYS A 294 -5.49 2.80 -10.67
N ILE A 295 -6.40 3.29 -11.50
CA ILE A 295 -7.36 4.33 -11.15
C ILE A 295 -8.21 4.01 -9.91
N GLY A 296 -8.72 2.78 -9.78
CA GLY A 296 -9.51 2.36 -8.62
C GLY A 296 -8.72 2.48 -7.32
N GLY A 297 -7.45 2.08 -7.34
CA GLY A 297 -6.54 2.23 -6.21
C GLY A 297 -6.26 3.69 -5.88
N ASN A 298 -6.09 4.55 -6.89
CA ASN A 298 -5.89 5.99 -6.68
C ASN A 298 -7.09 6.64 -5.98
N ILE A 299 -8.32 6.24 -6.33
CA ILE A 299 -9.54 6.73 -5.66
C ILE A 299 -9.59 6.20 -4.22
N ALA A 300 -9.43 4.89 -4.04
CA ALA A 300 -9.50 4.23 -2.74
C ALA A 300 -8.46 4.75 -1.73
N MET A 301 -7.30 5.20 -2.22
CA MET A 301 -6.20 5.75 -1.42
C MET A 301 -6.18 7.29 -1.37
N ASN A 302 -7.11 7.95 -2.09
CA ASN A 302 -7.12 9.38 -2.34
C ASN A 302 -5.72 9.89 -2.76
N ALA A 303 -5.16 9.26 -3.81
CA ALA A 303 -3.78 9.46 -4.23
C ALA A 303 -3.49 10.92 -4.55
N GLY A 304 -2.31 11.37 -4.11
CA GLY A 304 -1.75 12.66 -4.50
C GLY A 304 -0.61 12.46 -5.49
N GLY A 305 0.33 13.40 -5.45
CA GLY A 305 1.52 13.41 -6.29
C GLY A 305 2.11 14.81 -6.32
N LYS A 306 3.13 15.04 -7.15
CA LYS A 306 3.79 16.36 -7.20
C LYS A 306 2.82 17.47 -7.64
N LYS A 307 1.86 17.15 -8.51
CA LYS A 307 0.87 18.11 -9.02
C LYS A 307 -0.23 18.44 -8.00
N ALA A 308 -0.28 17.73 -6.86
CA ALA A 308 -1.27 18.01 -5.82
C ALA A 308 -1.11 19.41 -5.20
N VAL A 309 0.07 20.02 -5.32
CA VAL A 309 0.29 21.43 -4.95
C VAL A 309 -0.61 22.36 -5.75
N LEU A 310 -0.85 22.05 -7.04
CA LEU A 310 -1.71 22.84 -7.92
C LEU A 310 -3.19 22.45 -7.77
N TRP A 311 -3.50 21.17 -7.98
CA TRP A 311 -4.89 20.71 -8.18
C TRP A 311 -5.36 19.69 -7.14
N GLY A 312 -4.58 19.46 -6.09
CA GLY A 312 -4.94 18.55 -5.03
C GLY A 312 -4.84 17.05 -5.37
N THR A 313 -5.47 16.22 -4.56
CA THR A 313 -5.48 14.76 -4.63
C THR A 313 -6.58 14.25 -5.56
N ALA A 314 -6.74 12.92 -5.66
CA ALA A 314 -7.77 12.28 -6.45
C ALA A 314 -9.18 12.87 -6.20
N LEU A 315 -9.58 13.04 -4.94
CA LEU A 315 -10.88 13.62 -4.58
C LEU A 315 -11.15 14.98 -5.22
N ASP A 316 -10.13 15.83 -5.29
CA ASP A 316 -10.26 17.19 -5.84
C ASP A 316 -10.56 17.18 -7.35
N ASN A 317 -10.22 16.08 -8.02
CA ASN A 317 -10.25 15.93 -9.47
C ASN A 317 -11.38 15.01 -9.98
N LEU A 318 -12.16 14.39 -9.06
CA LEU A 318 -13.28 13.53 -9.42
C LEU A 318 -14.53 14.34 -9.71
N ALA A 319 -15.05 14.17 -10.93
CA ALA A 319 -16.39 14.63 -11.29
C ALA A 319 -17.46 13.61 -10.86
N SER A 320 -17.18 12.32 -11.05
CA SER A 320 -18.02 11.22 -10.56
C SER A 320 -17.25 9.91 -10.46
N TRP A 321 -17.77 8.95 -9.70
CA TRP A 321 -17.28 7.57 -9.67
C TRP A 321 -18.42 6.58 -9.43
N ARG A 322 -18.21 5.35 -9.90
CA ARG A 322 -19.08 4.20 -9.64
C ARG A 322 -18.37 3.16 -8.81
N MET A 323 -19.11 2.52 -7.93
CA MET A 323 -18.62 1.45 -7.07
C MET A 323 -19.72 0.45 -6.73
N VAL A 324 -19.29 -0.69 -6.19
CA VAL A 324 -20.19 -1.70 -5.61
C VAL A 324 -19.98 -1.75 -4.10
N THR A 325 -21.06 -1.62 -3.34
CA THR A 325 -21.05 -1.63 -1.87
C THR A 325 -21.00 -3.06 -1.31
N PRO A 326 -20.71 -3.26 -0.01
CA PRO A 326 -20.76 -4.58 0.64
C PRO A 326 -22.14 -5.25 0.58
N ASP A 327 -23.22 -4.47 0.46
CA ASP A 327 -24.59 -4.96 0.28
C ASP A 327 -24.88 -5.40 -1.17
N ALA A 328 -23.84 -5.39 -2.03
CA ALA A 328 -23.93 -5.68 -3.45
C ALA A 328 -24.87 -4.74 -4.24
N LEU A 329 -25.02 -3.51 -3.76
CA LEU A 329 -25.67 -2.43 -4.50
C LEU A 329 -24.64 -1.68 -5.33
N TRP A 330 -25.07 -1.22 -6.50
CA TRP A 330 -24.33 -0.25 -7.26
C TRP A 330 -24.52 1.14 -6.66
N LEU A 331 -23.44 1.92 -6.61
CA LEU A 331 -23.44 3.30 -6.15
C LEU A 331 -22.74 4.17 -7.18
N GLU A 332 -23.44 5.17 -7.70
CA GLU A 332 -22.86 6.28 -8.45
C GLU A 332 -22.79 7.52 -7.54
N VAL A 333 -21.60 8.10 -7.41
CA VAL A 333 -21.39 9.36 -6.70
C VAL A 333 -21.05 10.44 -7.70
N VAL A 334 -21.79 11.55 -7.68
CA VAL A 334 -21.61 12.68 -8.59
C VAL A 334 -21.32 13.94 -7.77
N ARG A 335 -20.21 14.62 -8.07
CA ARG A 335 -19.86 15.90 -7.45
C ARG A 335 -20.68 17.02 -8.10
N LEU A 336 -21.42 17.76 -7.28
CA LEU A 336 -22.23 18.90 -7.71
C LEU A 336 -21.44 20.20 -7.50
N ASN A 337 -21.66 21.19 -8.38
CA ASN A 337 -21.04 22.52 -8.27
C ASN A 337 -19.51 22.45 -8.12
N HIS A 338 -18.87 21.59 -8.91
CA HIS A 338 -17.43 21.33 -8.81
C HIS A 338 -16.62 22.63 -8.97
N ASN A 339 -15.83 23.04 -7.97
CA ASN A 339 -15.08 24.31 -7.98
C ASN A 339 -13.83 24.30 -8.89
N LEU A 340 -13.60 23.21 -9.62
CA LEU A 340 -12.46 22.94 -10.50
C LEU A 340 -11.07 23.12 -9.85
N GLY A 341 -11.02 23.13 -8.51
CA GLY A 341 -9.83 23.29 -7.71
C GLY A 341 -9.87 22.39 -6.49
N LYS A 342 -9.15 22.77 -5.43
CA LYS A 342 -9.08 21.96 -4.22
C LYS A 342 -10.42 22.03 -3.47
N ILE A 343 -10.91 20.89 -3.02
CA ILE A 343 -12.21 20.73 -2.38
C ILE A 343 -12.33 21.49 -1.06
N HIS A 344 -11.22 21.77 -0.38
CA HIS A 344 -11.24 22.53 0.86
C HIS A 344 -11.34 24.05 0.66
N ASP A 345 -11.21 24.54 -0.57
CA ASP A 345 -11.34 25.96 -0.89
C ASP A 345 -12.82 26.36 -1.10
N THR A 346 -13.73 25.39 -1.29
CA THR A 346 -15.18 25.67 -1.32
C THR A 346 -15.77 25.71 0.08
N GLU A 347 -16.79 26.54 0.28
CA GLU A 347 -17.52 26.61 1.55
C GLU A 347 -18.20 25.26 1.86
N ILE A 348 -18.95 24.74 0.90
CA ILE A 348 -19.61 23.43 0.93
C ILE A 348 -19.23 22.66 -0.34
N ALA A 349 -18.90 21.38 -0.18
CA ALA A 349 -18.79 20.42 -1.27
C ALA A 349 -20.01 19.49 -1.23
N SER A 350 -20.74 19.45 -2.35
CA SER A 350 -22.00 18.72 -2.48
C SER A 350 -21.84 17.49 -3.37
N PHE A 351 -22.43 16.37 -2.96
CA PHE A 351 -22.41 15.11 -3.69
C PHE A 351 -23.81 14.52 -3.77
N GLU A 352 -24.18 14.00 -4.94
CA GLU A 352 -25.36 13.17 -5.11
C GLU A 352 -24.95 11.70 -5.17
N LEU A 353 -25.57 10.87 -4.34
CA LEU A 353 -25.30 9.44 -4.21
C LEU A 353 -26.52 8.68 -4.71
N ARG A 354 -26.38 7.98 -5.83
CA ARG A 354 -27.45 7.20 -6.47
C ARG A 354 -27.17 5.72 -6.32
N TYR A 355 -28.10 5.02 -5.69
CA TYR A 355 -28.01 3.59 -5.45
C TYR A 355 -28.89 2.83 -6.43
N PHE A 356 -28.38 1.73 -6.93
CA PHE A 356 -29.07 0.85 -7.87
C PHE A 356 -28.95 -0.61 -7.41
N GLU A 357 -29.92 -1.42 -7.81
CA GLU A 357 -29.89 -2.87 -7.63
C GLU A 357 -28.68 -3.49 -8.35
N ALA A 358 -28.43 -4.78 -8.11
CA ALA A 358 -27.26 -5.50 -8.67
C ALA A 358 -27.18 -5.51 -10.22
N ASP A 359 -28.25 -5.17 -10.93
CA ASP A 359 -28.26 -4.96 -12.39
C ASP A 359 -27.56 -3.66 -12.83
N GLY A 360 -27.31 -2.75 -11.89
CA GLY A 360 -26.63 -1.48 -12.09
C GLY A 360 -27.47 -0.39 -12.75
N VAL A 361 -28.78 -0.62 -12.92
CA VAL A 361 -29.69 0.29 -13.63
C VAL A 361 -31.00 0.53 -12.90
N THR A 362 -31.52 -0.44 -12.13
CA THR A 362 -32.78 -0.28 -11.40
C THR A 362 -32.55 0.58 -10.16
N PRO A 363 -33.14 1.78 -10.06
CA PRO A 363 -32.87 2.70 -8.96
C PRO A 363 -33.48 2.20 -7.65
N VAL A 364 -32.72 2.35 -6.55
CA VAL A 364 -33.15 2.02 -5.19
C VAL A 364 -33.42 3.29 -4.39
N ARG A 365 -32.45 4.21 -4.36
CA ARG A 365 -32.55 5.48 -3.62
C ARG A 365 -31.51 6.49 -4.10
N THR A 366 -31.78 7.76 -3.82
CA THR A 366 -30.84 8.86 -4.04
C THR A 366 -30.69 9.65 -2.74
N GLU A 367 -29.46 10.03 -2.41
CA GLU A 367 -29.12 10.86 -1.26
C GLU A 367 -28.24 12.03 -1.70
N ARG A 368 -28.22 13.08 -0.87
CA ARG A 368 -27.33 14.22 -1.04
C ARG A 368 -26.46 14.38 0.21
N LEU A 369 -25.16 14.52 0.01
CA LEU A 369 -24.19 14.86 1.05
C LEU A 369 -23.66 16.27 0.80
N ASP A 370 -23.93 17.17 1.74
CA ASP A 370 -23.36 18.52 1.77
C ASP A 370 -22.36 18.60 2.91
N ILE A 371 -21.08 18.75 2.57
CA ILE A 371 -19.96 18.65 3.51
C ILE A 371 -19.20 19.97 3.48
N PRO A 372 -18.95 20.64 4.62
CA PRO A 372 -18.09 21.83 4.64
C PRO A 372 -16.71 21.53 4.06
N GLY A 373 -16.25 22.28 3.06
CA GLY A 373 -14.99 21.94 2.35
C GLY A 373 -13.80 21.82 3.30
N ARG A 374 -13.76 22.68 4.32
CA ARG A 374 -12.74 22.66 5.39
C ARG A 374 -12.69 21.38 6.23
N SER A 375 -13.68 20.50 6.18
CA SER A 375 -13.67 19.25 6.95
C SER A 375 -12.84 18.14 6.29
N PHE A 376 -12.59 18.22 4.98
CA PHE A 376 -11.84 17.17 4.27
C PHE A 376 -10.38 17.07 4.69
N ARG A 377 -9.82 18.14 5.26
CA ARG A 377 -8.40 18.22 5.67
C ARG A 377 -8.24 19.17 6.85
N LYS A 378 -7.41 18.81 7.83
CA LYS A 378 -6.98 19.76 8.86
C LYS A 378 -6.30 20.99 8.24
N ALA A 379 -6.47 22.14 8.89
CA ALA A 379 -5.89 23.39 8.44
C ALA A 379 -4.37 23.27 8.24
N GLY A 380 -3.89 23.77 7.09
CA GLY A 380 -2.47 23.71 6.70
C GLY A 380 -2.05 22.40 6.03
N LEU A 381 -2.92 21.39 5.91
CA LEU A 381 -2.59 20.13 5.24
C LEU A 381 -3.06 20.11 3.79
N GLY A 382 -2.14 19.85 2.87
CA GLY A 382 -2.46 19.60 1.45
C GLY A 382 -3.21 18.27 1.24
N LYS A 383 -2.95 17.28 2.10
CA LYS A 383 -3.63 15.98 2.18
C LYS A 383 -3.73 15.57 3.65
N ASP A 384 -4.87 15.02 4.06
CA ASP A 384 -5.08 14.44 5.39
C ASP A 384 -5.46 12.97 5.25
N VAL A 385 -4.56 12.07 5.62
CA VAL A 385 -4.78 10.61 5.57
C VAL A 385 -5.38 10.04 6.85
N THR A 386 -5.54 10.88 7.89
CA THR A 386 -5.95 10.44 9.23
C THR A 386 -7.46 10.27 9.36
N ASP A 387 -8.24 11.02 8.57
CA ASP A 387 -9.69 10.87 8.52
C ASP A 387 -10.09 9.85 7.45
N LYS A 388 -10.30 8.59 7.85
CA LYS A 388 -10.84 7.54 6.98
C LYS A 388 -12.36 7.62 6.83
N PHE A 389 -13.05 8.38 7.67
CA PHE A 389 -14.50 8.53 7.56
C PHE A 389 -14.89 9.56 6.49
N LEU A 390 -14.10 10.62 6.30
CA LEU A 390 -14.32 11.69 5.31
C LEU A 390 -15.77 12.19 5.29
N SER A 391 -16.32 12.45 6.47
CA SER A 391 -17.71 12.91 6.65
C SER A 391 -18.76 11.98 5.99
N GLY A 392 -18.47 10.68 5.87
CA GLY A 392 -19.36 9.69 5.27
C GLY A 392 -19.27 9.58 3.74
N LEU A 393 -18.35 10.30 3.08
CA LEU A 393 -18.16 10.19 1.63
C LEU A 393 -17.64 8.78 1.26
N PRO A 394 -18.35 8.02 0.40
CA PRO A 394 -18.01 6.63 0.13
C PRO A 394 -16.89 6.46 -0.90
N GLY A 395 -16.14 5.36 -0.77
CA GLY A 395 -15.09 4.90 -1.70
C GLY A 395 -13.75 5.64 -1.59
N VAL A 396 -13.75 6.96 -1.41
CA VAL A 396 -12.51 7.77 -1.37
C VAL A 396 -11.82 7.66 -0.02
N GLN A 397 -10.52 7.34 -0.02
CA GLN A 397 -9.69 7.17 1.19
C GLN A 397 -10.12 6.00 2.10
N LYS A 398 -10.94 5.09 1.60
CA LYS A 398 -11.50 3.95 2.34
C LYS A 398 -10.69 2.68 2.22
N GLU A 399 -9.72 2.66 1.30
CA GLU A 399 -8.86 1.50 1.05
C GLU A 399 -9.65 0.22 0.75
N GLY A 400 -10.87 0.36 0.20
CA GLY A 400 -11.75 -0.76 -0.13
C GLY A 400 -12.66 -1.26 0.99
N CYS A 401 -12.62 -0.66 2.17
CA CYS A 401 -13.41 -1.10 3.33
C CYS A 401 -14.92 -0.87 3.20
N ASP A 402 -15.37 0.00 2.29
CA ASP A 402 -16.78 0.32 2.07
C ASP A 402 -17.26 0.02 0.64
N GLY A 403 -16.46 -0.70 -0.14
CA GLY A 403 -16.83 -1.18 -1.48
C GLY A 403 -15.69 -1.15 -2.49
N LEU A 404 -16.01 -1.50 -3.73
CA LEU A 404 -15.07 -1.63 -4.84
C LEU A 404 -15.36 -0.61 -5.93
N ILE A 405 -14.42 0.30 -6.17
CA ILE A 405 -14.48 1.25 -7.29
C ILE A 405 -14.41 0.49 -8.62
N THR A 406 -15.29 0.82 -9.57
CA THR A 406 -15.33 0.17 -10.89
C THR A 406 -14.97 1.13 -12.03
N SER A 407 -15.36 2.40 -11.92
CA SER A 407 -15.09 3.41 -12.94
C SER A 407 -15.23 4.83 -12.39
N ALA A 408 -14.70 5.81 -13.10
CA ALA A 408 -14.73 7.20 -12.70
C ALA A 408 -14.61 8.17 -13.88
N ARG A 409 -15.10 9.38 -13.68
CA ARG A 409 -14.89 10.53 -14.54
C ARG A 409 -14.07 11.59 -13.82
N TRP A 410 -13.04 12.06 -14.49
CA TRP A 410 -12.05 12.99 -13.97
C TRP A 410 -12.12 14.31 -14.71
N ILE A 411 -11.91 15.42 -14.01
CA ILE A 411 -11.61 16.69 -14.68
C ILE A 411 -10.14 16.71 -15.11
N LEU A 412 -9.87 17.40 -16.21
CA LEU A 412 -8.53 17.64 -16.72
C LEU A 412 -8.18 19.12 -16.67
N HIS A 413 -6.89 19.41 -16.53
CA HIS A 413 -6.39 20.77 -16.36
C HIS A 413 -5.54 21.23 -17.53
N ARG A 414 -5.33 22.53 -17.64
CA ARG A 414 -4.32 23.10 -18.54
C ARG A 414 -3.08 23.44 -17.71
N MET A 415 -1.90 23.01 -18.16
CA MET A 415 -0.65 23.52 -17.59
C MET A 415 -0.43 24.96 -18.09
N PRO A 416 0.10 25.89 -17.27
CA PRO A 416 0.53 27.19 -17.77
C PRO A 416 1.58 27.07 -18.89
N ALA A 417 1.60 28.04 -19.81
CA ALA A 417 2.38 27.97 -21.05
C ALA A 417 3.90 27.89 -20.85
N HIS A 418 4.41 28.50 -19.79
CA HIS A 418 5.83 28.59 -19.50
C HIS A 418 6.16 27.89 -18.18
N THR A 419 7.25 27.12 -18.15
CA THR A 419 7.73 26.47 -16.93
C THR A 419 9.25 26.49 -16.89
N ARG A 420 9.81 26.80 -15.72
CA ARG A 420 11.23 26.66 -15.41
C ARG A 420 11.39 25.74 -14.21
N THR A 421 12.43 24.91 -14.22
CA THR A 421 12.78 24.05 -13.07
C THR A 421 13.99 24.62 -12.36
N VAL A 422 13.89 24.84 -11.06
CA VAL A 422 15.03 25.17 -10.19
C VAL A 422 15.61 23.91 -9.56
N CYS A 423 16.93 23.87 -9.43
CA CYS A 423 17.67 22.93 -8.61
C CYS A 423 18.53 23.75 -7.64
N LEU A 424 18.31 23.58 -6.34
CA LEU A 424 18.99 24.35 -5.29
C LEU A 424 19.81 23.39 -4.44
N GLU A 425 21.13 23.51 -4.49
CA GLU A 425 22.07 22.63 -3.78
C GLU A 425 22.58 23.31 -2.50
N PHE A 426 22.47 22.62 -1.36
CA PHE A 426 22.93 23.13 -0.07
C PHE A 426 24.00 22.20 0.51
N PHE A 427 25.14 22.77 0.91
CA PHE A 427 26.29 22.03 1.45
C PHE A 427 26.41 22.11 2.97
N GLY A 428 25.68 23.04 3.60
CA GLY A 428 25.57 23.19 5.05
C GLY A 428 24.61 22.18 5.69
N PRO A 429 24.52 22.19 7.04
CA PRO A 429 23.57 21.33 7.77
C PRO A 429 22.10 21.67 7.45
N ALA A 430 21.21 20.69 7.60
CA ALA A 430 19.81 20.78 7.20
C ALA A 430 19.07 21.99 7.81
N HIS A 431 19.35 22.34 9.06
CA HIS A 431 18.73 23.49 9.74
C HIS A 431 19.01 24.85 9.06
N GLN A 432 20.08 24.98 8.28
CA GLN A 432 20.36 26.21 7.52
C GLN A 432 19.57 26.26 6.21
N ALA A 433 19.24 25.10 5.66
CA ALA A 433 18.63 24.97 4.35
C ALA A 433 17.09 24.91 4.44
N VAL A 434 16.51 24.28 5.48
CA VAL A 434 15.05 24.18 5.68
C VAL A 434 14.32 25.54 5.68
N PRO A 435 14.85 26.64 6.28
CA PRO A 435 14.22 27.96 6.18
C PRO A 435 13.95 28.41 4.74
N SER A 436 14.81 28.03 3.78
CA SER A 436 14.60 28.36 2.36
C SER A 436 13.32 27.74 1.79
N ILE A 437 12.91 26.56 2.26
CA ILE A 437 11.67 25.91 1.82
C ILE A 437 10.46 26.74 2.23
N VAL A 438 10.45 27.22 3.48
CA VAL A 438 9.36 28.04 4.03
C VAL A 438 9.30 29.38 3.30
N GLU A 439 10.44 30.06 3.16
CA GLU A 439 10.56 31.34 2.46
C GLU A 439 10.13 31.25 1.00
N ILE A 440 10.61 30.24 0.27
CA ILE A 440 10.22 30.01 -1.13
C ILE A 440 8.71 29.75 -1.23
N LYS A 441 8.16 28.90 -0.37
CA LYS A 441 6.73 28.58 -0.39
C LYS A 441 5.87 29.82 -0.10
N ASP A 442 6.21 30.58 0.95
CA ASP A 442 5.47 31.80 1.31
C ASP A 442 5.57 32.86 0.21
N TYR A 443 6.77 33.08 -0.35
CA TYR A 443 6.99 33.96 -1.50
C TYR A 443 6.15 33.54 -2.71
N MET A 444 6.21 32.27 -3.09
CA MET A 444 5.47 31.75 -4.25
C MET A 444 3.96 31.85 -4.09
N PHE A 445 3.44 31.64 -2.87
CA PHE A 445 2.00 31.75 -2.61
C PHE A 445 1.50 33.20 -2.66
N GLU A 446 2.35 34.16 -2.32
CA GLU A 446 2.02 35.57 -2.46
C GLU A 446 2.11 36.03 -3.92
N VAL A 447 3.17 35.62 -4.63
CA VAL A 447 3.35 35.89 -6.07
C VAL A 447 2.20 35.31 -6.89
N ALA A 448 1.73 34.10 -6.56
CA ALA A 448 0.61 33.48 -7.26
C ALA A 448 -0.65 34.36 -7.28
N LYS A 449 -0.91 35.13 -6.21
CA LYS A 449 -2.04 36.07 -6.15
C LYS A 449 -1.83 37.32 -7.01
N GLN A 450 -0.58 37.69 -7.28
CA GLN A 450 -0.20 38.95 -7.92
C GLN A 450 0.01 38.80 -9.43
N SER A 451 0.73 37.76 -9.86
CA SER A 451 1.10 37.54 -11.28
C SER A 451 0.54 36.26 -11.89
N GLY A 452 -0.13 35.41 -11.10
CA GLY A 452 -0.57 34.09 -11.56
C GLY A 452 0.58 33.09 -11.77
N THR A 453 1.81 33.44 -11.37
CA THR A 453 2.96 32.51 -11.41
C THR A 453 2.88 31.54 -10.23
N LEU A 454 2.85 30.25 -10.54
CA LEU A 454 2.57 29.16 -9.61
C LEU A 454 3.82 28.35 -9.30
N LEU A 455 3.88 27.85 -8.07
CA LEU A 455 4.77 26.74 -7.70
C LEU A 455 4.08 25.43 -8.05
N ALA A 456 4.49 24.82 -9.16
CA ALA A 456 3.90 23.59 -9.70
C ALA A 456 4.36 22.31 -8.98
N GLY A 457 5.48 22.40 -8.26
CA GLY A 457 5.99 21.35 -7.39
C GLY A 457 7.24 21.83 -6.66
N LEU A 458 7.49 21.31 -5.46
CA LEU A 458 8.70 21.56 -4.69
C LEU A 458 9.04 20.31 -3.89
N GLU A 459 10.19 19.71 -4.18
CA GLU A 459 10.61 18.42 -3.65
C GLU A 459 11.99 18.54 -3.01
N HIS A 460 12.17 17.84 -1.89
CA HIS A 460 13.37 17.88 -1.07
C HIS A 460 14.02 16.49 -1.01
N LEU A 461 15.34 16.42 -1.24
CA LEU A 461 16.15 15.21 -1.08
C LEU A 461 17.32 15.46 -0.12
N ASP A 462 17.50 14.56 0.85
CA ASP A 462 18.61 14.61 1.80
C ASP A 462 19.88 13.90 1.28
N ASN A 463 21.00 14.05 2.00
CA ASN A 463 22.28 13.46 1.61
C ASN A 463 22.29 11.92 1.47
N ARG A 464 21.47 11.20 2.25
CA ARG A 464 21.42 9.74 2.24
C ARG A 464 20.73 9.29 0.97
N TYR A 465 19.64 9.97 0.63
CA TYR A 465 18.91 9.77 -0.61
C TYR A 465 19.76 10.10 -1.83
N LEU A 466 20.43 11.27 -1.84
CA LEU A 466 21.31 11.70 -2.92
C LEU A 466 22.43 10.69 -3.18
N LYS A 467 23.02 10.14 -2.11
CA LYS A 467 24.03 9.07 -2.22
C LYS A 467 23.44 7.79 -2.82
N ALA A 468 22.24 7.39 -2.39
CA ALA A 468 21.59 6.17 -2.86
C ALA A 468 21.19 6.20 -4.34
N VAL A 469 20.82 7.37 -4.87
CA VAL A 469 20.45 7.54 -6.29
C VAL A 469 21.63 7.85 -7.21
N GLY A 470 22.85 7.98 -6.66
CA GLY A 470 24.04 8.36 -7.41
C GLY A 470 23.95 9.78 -7.96
N TYR A 471 23.45 10.71 -7.15
CA TYR A 471 23.26 12.10 -7.56
C TYR A 471 24.56 12.74 -8.06
N THR A 472 24.47 13.48 -9.18
CA THR A 472 25.59 14.25 -9.73
C THR A 472 25.46 15.71 -9.35
N THR A 473 26.38 16.17 -8.51
CA THR A 473 26.50 17.58 -8.08
C THR A 473 26.67 18.50 -9.29
N LYS A 474 25.89 19.58 -9.34
CA LYS A 474 25.96 20.60 -10.40
C LYS A 474 26.96 21.71 -10.06
N SER A 475 27.12 22.01 -8.77
CA SER A 475 28.12 22.94 -8.27
C SER A 475 29.55 22.52 -8.59
N LYS A 476 30.41 23.52 -8.82
CA LYS A 476 31.87 23.35 -8.96
C LYS A 476 32.59 23.25 -7.61
N ARG A 477 31.90 23.47 -6.49
CA ARG A 477 32.48 23.48 -5.13
C ARG A 477 33.07 22.13 -4.71
N GLY A 478 32.65 21.04 -5.37
CA GLY A 478 33.08 19.68 -5.07
C GLY A 478 32.35 19.07 -3.87
N GLY A 479 32.24 17.74 -3.86
CA GLY A 479 31.51 17.00 -2.83
C GLY A 479 30.00 16.85 -3.11
N LEU A 480 29.34 16.06 -2.27
CA LEU A 480 27.90 15.81 -2.36
C LEU A 480 27.14 16.83 -1.50
N PRO A 481 26.10 17.49 -2.04
CA PRO A 481 25.22 18.35 -1.24
C PRO A 481 24.63 17.58 -0.06
N LYS A 482 24.40 18.31 1.03
CA LYS A 482 23.68 17.77 2.20
C LYS A 482 22.18 17.74 1.98
N MET A 483 21.70 18.61 1.11
CA MET A 483 20.30 18.75 0.75
C MET A 483 20.19 19.32 -0.67
N VAL A 484 19.20 18.85 -1.43
CA VAL A 484 18.82 19.44 -2.73
C VAL A 484 17.33 19.70 -2.77
N LEU A 485 16.93 20.86 -3.28
CA LEU A 485 15.54 21.16 -3.63
C LEU A 485 15.35 21.20 -5.15
N PHE A 486 14.29 20.59 -5.62
CA PHE A 486 13.82 20.70 -7.01
C PHE A 486 12.44 21.34 -7.02
N GLY A 487 12.23 22.33 -7.88
CA GLY A 487 10.92 22.95 -7.99
C GLY A 487 10.57 23.36 -9.41
N ASP A 488 9.31 23.21 -9.79
CA ASP A 488 8.78 23.73 -11.05
C ASP A 488 8.03 25.03 -10.78
N ILE A 489 8.39 26.09 -11.49
CA ILE A 489 7.73 27.39 -11.46
C ILE A 489 7.08 27.60 -12.81
N ALA A 490 5.76 27.78 -12.83
CA ALA A 490 4.97 27.82 -14.05
C ALA A 490 4.05 29.05 -14.09
N GLY A 491 3.80 29.58 -15.28
CA GLY A 491 2.95 30.74 -15.50
C GLY A 491 2.66 30.95 -16.98
N ASP A 492 1.68 31.79 -17.30
CA ASP A 492 1.34 32.11 -18.69
C ASP A 492 2.16 33.28 -19.26
N ASP A 493 2.90 34.00 -18.42
CA ASP A 493 3.85 35.04 -18.82
C ASP A 493 5.31 34.56 -18.60
N ALA A 494 6.11 34.58 -19.67
CA ALA A 494 7.47 34.06 -19.65
C ALA A 494 8.44 34.92 -18.82
N ASP A 495 8.24 36.24 -18.80
CA ASP A 495 9.10 37.20 -18.12
C ASP A 495 8.84 37.17 -16.61
N ASP A 496 7.58 37.04 -16.21
CA ASP A 496 7.23 36.83 -14.81
C ASP A 496 7.77 35.50 -14.28
N VAL A 497 7.61 34.41 -15.03
CA VAL A 497 8.21 33.11 -14.68
C VAL A 497 9.73 33.25 -14.53
N ALA A 498 10.39 33.99 -15.43
CA ALA A 498 11.84 34.23 -15.37
C ALA A 498 12.25 34.99 -14.12
N ARG A 499 11.59 36.11 -13.83
CA ARG A 499 11.85 37.00 -12.69
C ARG A 499 11.65 36.27 -11.37
N VAL A 500 10.51 35.58 -11.22
CA VAL A 500 10.17 34.79 -10.02
C VAL A 500 11.16 33.64 -9.81
N THR A 501 11.56 32.96 -10.88
CA THR A 501 12.59 31.90 -10.82
C THR A 501 13.93 32.43 -10.30
N SER A 502 14.38 33.59 -10.79
CA SER A 502 15.61 34.23 -10.32
C SER A 502 15.53 34.62 -8.84
N GLU A 503 14.36 35.07 -8.39
CA GLU A 503 14.13 35.43 -6.99
C GLU A 503 14.15 34.21 -6.07
N VAL A 504 13.58 33.08 -6.48
CA VAL A 504 13.69 31.80 -5.76
C VAL A 504 15.15 31.38 -5.59
N VAL A 505 15.98 31.53 -6.63
CA VAL A 505 17.42 31.29 -6.53
C VAL A 505 18.09 32.27 -5.56
N ARG A 506 17.70 33.55 -5.58
CA ARG A 506 18.23 34.56 -4.64
C ARG A 506 17.92 34.21 -3.18
N LEU A 507 16.71 33.75 -2.89
CA LEU A 507 16.30 33.28 -1.56
C LEU A 507 17.16 32.08 -1.10
N ALA A 508 17.42 31.12 -1.99
CA ALA A 508 18.29 29.99 -1.69
C ALA A 508 19.74 30.43 -1.43
N ASN A 509 20.27 31.36 -2.24
CA ASN A 509 21.62 31.89 -2.08
C ASN A 509 21.81 32.61 -0.73
N ALA A 510 20.78 33.34 -0.26
CA ALA A 510 20.78 33.97 1.07
C ALA A 510 20.90 32.95 2.22
N ARG A 511 20.61 31.67 1.95
CA ARG A 511 20.74 30.53 2.87
C ARG A 511 21.95 29.63 2.53
N SER A 512 22.98 30.18 1.87
CA SER A 512 24.19 29.46 1.44
C SER A 512 23.92 28.30 0.48
N GLY A 513 22.78 28.32 -0.21
CA GLY A 513 22.50 27.43 -1.33
C GLY A 513 23.13 27.93 -2.64
N GLU A 514 23.28 27.02 -3.60
CA GLU A 514 23.64 27.34 -4.98
C GLU A 514 22.48 26.95 -5.91
N GLY A 515 21.95 27.90 -6.67
CA GLY A 515 20.80 27.67 -7.55
C GLY A 515 21.15 27.50 -9.03
N PHE A 516 20.47 26.55 -9.67
CA PHE A 516 20.57 26.25 -11.10
C PHE A 516 19.17 26.24 -11.71
N VAL A 517 19.06 26.71 -12.96
CA VAL A 517 17.77 26.81 -13.66
C VAL A 517 17.81 26.02 -14.95
N ALA A 518 16.79 25.19 -15.16
CA ALA A 518 16.53 24.51 -16.42
C ALA A 518 15.29 25.10 -17.10
N VAL A 519 15.44 25.50 -18.36
CA VAL A 519 14.37 26.13 -19.17
C VAL A 519 13.80 25.15 -20.19
N SER A 520 14.65 24.47 -20.96
CA SER A 520 14.16 23.53 -21.98
C SER A 520 13.49 22.29 -21.36
N PRO A 521 12.46 21.71 -22.01
CA PRO A 521 11.81 20.48 -21.55
C PRO A 521 12.80 19.34 -21.24
N GLU A 522 13.84 19.17 -22.06
CA GLU A 522 14.87 18.14 -21.91
C GLU A 522 15.70 18.37 -20.65
N ALA A 523 16.11 19.62 -20.40
CA ALA A 523 16.89 19.98 -19.22
C ALA A 523 16.04 19.82 -17.94
N ARG A 524 14.78 20.23 -17.97
CA ARG A 524 13.82 20.04 -16.87
C ARG A 524 13.63 18.55 -16.55
N LYS A 525 13.42 17.72 -17.59
CA LYS A 525 13.33 16.26 -17.45
C LYS A 525 14.59 15.67 -16.82
N LYS A 526 15.77 16.18 -17.17
CA LYS A 526 17.05 15.75 -16.59
C LYS A 526 17.14 16.07 -15.09
N PHE A 527 16.69 17.25 -14.66
CA PHE A 527 16.68 17.62 -13.23
C PHE A 527 15.76 16.70 -12.42
N TRP A 528 14.60 16.36 -12.96
CA TRP A 528 13.63 15.48 -12.31
C TRP A 528 13.98 13.98 -12.37
N LEU A 529 14.97 13.58 -13.19
CA LEU A 529 15.32 12.17 -13.37
C LEU A 529 15.85 11.54 -12.08
N ASP A 530 16.62 12.29 -11.29
CA ASP A 530 17.22 11.80 -10.04
C ASP A 530 16.15 11.44 -8.99
N ARG A 531 15.03 12.17 -8.96
CA ARG A 531 13.87 11.88 -8.09
C ARG A 531 13.13 10.61 -8.51
N LYS A 532 13.11 10.25 -9.79
CA LYS A 532 12.41 9.06 -10.30
C LYS A 532 13.18 7.76 -10.05
N ARG A 533 14.45 7.82 -9.65
CA ARG A 533 15.30 6.64 -9.39
C ARG A 533 15.07 6.00 -8.01
N THR A 534 13.83 6.01 -7.49
CA THR A 534 13.48 5.38 -6.20
C THR A 534 13.80 3.89 -6.16
N ALA A 535 13.68 3.17 -7.28
CA ALA A 535 14.04 1.75 -7.38
C ALA A 535 15.54 1.48 -7.13
N ALA A 536 16.42 2.47 -7.31
CA ALA A 536 17.84 2.35 -6.98
C ALA A 536 18.08 2.19 -5.46
N ILE A 537 17.17 2.72 -4.63
CA ILE A 537 17.24 2.61 -3.17
C ILE A 537 17.07 1.16 -2.74
N SER A 538 16.16 0.42 -3.38
CA SER A 538 15.94 -1.00 -3.09
C SER A 538 17.19 -1.86 -3.36
N ARG A 539 18.11 -1.43 -4.25
CA ARG A 539 19.39 -2.12 -4.47
C ARG A 539 20.36 -1.98 -3.30
N HIS A 540 20.20 -0.95 -2.47
CA HIS A 540 21.10 -0.61 -1.37
C HIS A 540 20.53 -0.97 0.01
N THR A 541 19.26 -1.35 0.11
CA THR A 541 18.63 -1.77 1.37
C THR A 541 18.66 -3.29 1.50
N ASN A 542 19.51 -3.82 2.39
CA ASN A 542 19.48 -5.22 2.79
C ASN A 542 18.16 -5.54 3.50
N ALA A 543 17.36 -6.45 2.94
CA ALA A 543 16.25 -7.27 3.48
C ALA A 543 15.17 -6.66 4.41
N PHE A 544 15.36 -5.51 5.05
CA PHE A 544 14.41 -4.88 5.96
C PHE A 544 14.42 -3.36 5.78
N LYS A 545 13.45 -2.86 5.01
CA LYS A 545 13.17 -1.43 4.85
C LYS A 545 11.87 -1.12 5.59
N ILE A 546 11.88 -0.15 6.48
CA ILE A 546 10.66 0.43 7.07
C ILE A 546 10.34 1.70 6.29
N ASN A 547 9.10 1.81 5.79
CA ASN A 547 8.62 3.02 5.14
C ASN A 547 7.72 3.77 6.14
N GLU A 548 7.96 5.07 6.28
CA GLU A 548 7.06 5.98 7.00
C GLU A 548 6.62 7.09 6.05
N ASP A 549 5.32 7.39 6.03
CA ASP A 549 4.72 8.52 5.33
C ASP A 549 4.09 9.44 6.37
N VAL A 550 4.77 10.54 6.68
CA VAL A 550 4.44 11.43 7.80
C VAL A 550 4.22 12.86 7.34
N VAL A 551 3.36 13.56 8.08
CA VAL A 551 3.09 14.99 7.86
C VAL A 551 3.76 15.79 8.96
N ILE A 552 4.70 16.65 8.57
CA ILE A 552 5.51 17.45 9.50
C ILE A 552 5.28 18.93 9.21
N PRO A 553 5.05 19.78 10.22
CA PRO A 553 5.06 21.23 10.02
C PRO A 553 6.40 21.67 9.41
N LEU A 554 6.36 22.33 8.24
CA LEU A 554 7.56 22.71 7.50
C LEU A 554 8.66 23.37 8.35
N PRO A 555 8.36 24.27 9.32
CA PRO A 555 9.39 24.87 10.18
C PRO A 555 10.15 23.87 11.08
N ARG A 556 9.59 22.67 11.32
CA ARG A 556 10.17 21.61 12.16
C ARG A 556 10.85 20.49 11.35
N MET A 557 10.94 20.62 10.03
CA MET A 557 11.52 19.59 9.16
C MET A 557 12.99 19.29 9.48
N ALA A 558 13.76 20.31 9.89
CA ALA A 558 15.15 20.13 10.30
C ALA A 558 15.27 19.28 11.58
N GLU A 559 14.46 19.59 12.60
CA GLU A 559 14.39 18.82 13.85
C GLU A 559 14.02 17.35 13.59
N TYR A 560 13.05 17.11 12.70
CA TYR A 560 12.68 15.76 12.30
C TYR A 560 13.83 15.02 11.61
N THR A 561 14.50 15.66 10.64
CA THR A 561 15.61 15.05 9.89
C THR A 561 16.77 14.69 10.82
N ASP A 562 17.16 15.60 11.72
CA ASP A 562 18.22 15.37 12.69
C ASP A 562 17.82 14.27 13.71
N GLY A 563 16.54 14.22 14.10
CA GLY A 563 16.00 13.18 14.97
C GLY A 563 16.07 11.77 14.35
N ILE A 564 15.68 11.63 13.08
CA ILE A 564 15.76 10.35 12.35
C ILE A 564 17.22 9.91 12.18
N GLU A 565 18.13 10.83 11.85
CA GLU A 565 19.56 10.49 11.74
C GLU A 565 20.15 10.03 13.07
N ARG A 566 19.77 10.67 14.20
CA ARG A 566 20.17 10.22 15.54
C ARG A 566 19.70 8.79 15.81
N ILE A 567 18.42 8.49 15.54
CA ILE A 567 17.86 7.13 15.72
C ILE A 567 18.64 6.12 14.88
N ASN A 568 18.93 6.45 13.62
CA ASN A 568 19.71 5.58 12.73
C ASN A 568 21.11 5.27 13.28
N ILE A 569 21.81 6.29 13.80
CA ILE A 569 23.14 6.11 14.40
C ILE A 569 23.06 5.24 15.65
N GLU A 570 22.14 5.53 16.57
CA GLU A 570 21.96 4.78 17.81
C GLU A 570 21.66 3.29 17.54
N LEU A 571 20.72 3.00 16.64
CA LEU A 571 20.36 1.64 16.25
C LEU A 571 21.49 0.94 15.49
N SER A 572 22.18 1.64 14.58
CA SER A 572 23.30 1.05 13.85
C SER A 572 24.48 0.71 14.77
N LEU A 573 24.73 1.49 15.82
CA LEU A 573 25.78 1.17 16.80
C LEU A 573 25.37 -0.03 17.65
N ARG A 574 24.13 -0.05 18.16
CA ARG A 574 23.60 -1.17 18.95
C ARG A 574 23.57 -2.49 18.21
N ASN A 575 23.29 -2.49 16.90
CA ASN A 575 23.27 -3.73 16.11
C ASN A 575 24.67 -4.28 15.78
N LYS A 576 25.73 -3.49 15.98
CA LYS A 576 27.13 -3.88 15.72
C LYS A 576 27.88 -4.30 16.98
N ILE A 577 27.36 -3.93 18.15
CA ILE A 577 27.82 -4.37 19.47
C ILE A 577 27.04 -5.63 19.82
#